data_AF-A0A967C5I1-F1
#
_entry.id   AF-A0A967C5I1-F1
#
_cell.length_a   1.000
_cell.length_b   1.000
_cell.length_c   1.000
_cell.angle_alpha   90.00
_cell.angle_beta   90.00
_cell.angle_gamma   90.00
#
_symmetry.space_group_name_H-M   'P 1'
#
loop_
_entity.id
_entity.type
_entity.pdbx_description
1 polymer ?
#
loop_
_entity_poly.entity_id
_entity_poly.type
_entity_poly.pdbx_seq_one_letter_code
_entity_poly.pdbx_strand_id
1 'polypeptide(L)'
;MGRNVVETLMGAFVIFVALVFIFISYKSGNISTDNNSYKLKAKFHEIGSIAVGSDVRVGGVKIGTVSNQSLDPNSYMAALEFSVNNSVKFPKDSTASIVGD
;
A
#
# COMPACT_ATOMS: atom_id res chain seq x y z
N MET A 1 2.45 -52.46 3.63
CA MET A 1 3.41 -51.49 3.06
C MET A 1 2.77 -50.34 2.25
N GLY A 2 1.49 -50.39 1.85
CA GLY A 2 0.87 -49.33 1.02
C GLY A 2 0.43 -48.03 1.74
N ARG A 3 0.31 -48.02 3.07
CA ARG A 3 -0.12 -46.83 3.83
C ARG A 3 0.94 -45.70 3.86
N ASN A 4 2.21 -46.09 3.99
CA ASN A 4 3.33 -45.14 4.06
C ASN A 4 3.51 -44.31 2.77
N VAL A 5 3.15 -44.88 1.61
CA VAL A 5 3.24 -44.20 0.31
C VAL A 5 2.17 -43.12 0.19
N VAL A 6 0.93 -43.42 0.64
CA VAL A 6 -0.18 -42.47 0.63
C VAL A 6 0.08 -41.31 1.59
N GLU A 7 0.60 -41.59 2.79
CA GLU A 7 0.98 -40.57 3.77
C GLU A 7 2.11 -39.66 3.25
N THR A 8 3.13 -40.24 2.61
CA THR A 8 4.23 -39.47 1.99
C THR A 8 3.74 -38.60 0.84
N LEU A 9 2.80 -39.11 0.02
CA LEU A 9 2.23 -38.37 -1.11
C LEU A 9 1.36 -37.20 -0.63
N MET A 10 0.59 -37.40 0.44
CA MET A 10 -0.17 -36.32 1.08
C MET A 10 0.74 -35.23 1.66
N GLY A 11 1.83 -35.62 2.34
CA GLY A 11 2.82 -34.68 2.85
C GLY A 11 3.47 -33.86 1.72
N ALA A 12 3.87 -34.51 0.64
CA ALA A 12 4.43 -33.84 -0.54
C ALA A 12 3.44 -32.86 -1.18
N PHE A 13 2.15 -33.24 -1.24
CA PHE A 13 1.09 -32.37 -1.76
C PHE A 13 0.90 -31.11 -0.90
N VAL A 14 0.87 -31.26 0.43
CA VAL A 14 0.76 -30.12 1.35
C VAL A 14 1.93 -29.16 1.20
N ILE A 15 3.16 -29.67 1.10
CA ILE A 15 4.36 -28.85 0.88
C ILE A 15 4.27 -28.12 -0.47
N PHE A 16 3.85 -28.80 -1.53
CA PHE A 16 3.67 -28.18 -2.84
C PHE A 16 2.66 -27.03 -2.79
N VAL A 17 1.50 -27.24 -2.16
CA VAL A 17 0.48 -26.20 -1.98
C VAL A 17 1.03 -25.02 -1.16
N ALA A 18 1.77 -25.30 -0.07
CA ALA A 18 2.39 -24.25 0.74
C ALA A 18 3.39 -23.40 -0.07
N LEU A 19 4.20 -24.02 -0.93
CA LEU A 19 5.13 -23.31 -1.82
C LEU A 19 4.38 -22.43 -2.83
N VAL A 20 3.26 -22.90 -3.38
CA VAL A 20 2.40 -22.10 -4.26
C VAL A 20 1.84 -20.88 -3.53
N PHE A 21 1.35 -21.04 -2.30
CA PHE A 21 0.86 -19.91 -1.49
C PHE A 21 1.96 -18.87 -1.21
N ILE A 22 3.17 -19.32 -0.87
CA ILE A 22 4.32 -18.44 -0.67
C ILE A 22 4.60 -17.65 -1.96
N PHE A 23 4.64 -18.33 -3.11
CA PHE A 23 4.89 -17.69 -4.40
C PHE A 23 3.83 -16.64 -4.76
N ILE A 24 2.55 -16.94 -4.53
CA ILE A 24 1.44 -16.00 -4.74
C ILE A 24 1.56 -14.81 -3.80
N SER A 25 1.86 -15.04 -2.52
CA SER A 25 1.99 -13.99 -1.51
C SER A 25 3.13 -13.01 -1.85
N TYR A 26 4.28 -13.53 -2.29
CA TYR A 26 5.38 -12.70 -2.78
C TYR A 26 5.00 -11.86 -4.00
N LYS A 27 4.19 -12.39 -4.93
CA LYS A 27 3.70 -11.63 -6.10
C LYS A 27 2.60 -10.62 -5.75
N SER A 28 1.76 -10.94 -4.78
CA SER A 28 0.63 -10.10 -4.36
C SER A 28 1.05 -8.94 -3.47
N GLY A 29 2.27 -9.00 -2.93
CA GLY A 29 2.94 -7.84 -2.36
C GLY A 29 3.20 -6.79 -3.45
N ASN A 30 2.19 -5.98 -3.75
CA ASN A 30 2.31 -4.70 -4.47
C ASN A 30 3.07 -3.69 -3.60
N ILE A 31 4.22 -4.09 -3.06
CA ILE A 31 5.22 -3.18 -2.58
C ILE A 31 5.93 -2.72 -3.84
N SER A 32 5.26 -1.82 -4.58
CA SER A 32 5.93 -0.99 -5.55
C SER A 32 6.95 -0.18 -4.76
N THR A 33 8.14 -0.74 -4.57
CA THR A 33 9.37 0.03 -4.33
C THR A 33 9.61 0.81 -5.62
N ASP A 34 8.77 1.81 -5.84
CA ASP A 34 8.91 2.77 -6.91
C ASP A 34 10.11 3.62 -6.50
N ASN A 35 11.30 3.19 -6.94
CA ASN A 35 12.60 3.79 -6.60
C ASN A 35 12.72 5.26 -7.04
N ASN A 36 11.68 5.81 -7.67
CA ASN A 36 11.60 7.18 -8.15
C ASN A 36 10.32 7.87 -7.64
N SER A 37 10.07 7.79 -6.33
CA SER A 37 8.98 8.48 -5.66
C SER A 37 9.49 9.48 -4.62
N TYR A 38 8.74 10.55 -4.37
CA TYR A 38 9.05 11.56 -3.38
C TYR A 38 7.90 11.74 -2.40
N LYS A 39 8.23 12.19 -1.19
CA LYS A 39 7.26 12.36 -0.11
C LYS A 39 6.68 13.76 -0.11
N LEU A 40 5.36 13.83 0.00
CA LEU A 40 4.60 15.06 0.25
C LEU A 40 3.90 14.96 1.60
N LYS A 41 3.76 16.08 2.29
CA LYS A 41 3.04 16.16 3.56
C LYS A 41 1.91 17.16 3.45
N ALA A 42 0.74 16.78 3.94
CA ALA A 42 -0.38 17.71 4.09
C ALA A 42 -1.09 17.45 5.43
N LYS A 43 -1.70 18.50 5.97
CA LYS A 43 -2.48 18.45 7.21
C LYS A 43 -3.96 18.64 6.87
N PHE A 44 -4.80 17.81 7.47
CA PHE A 44 -6.25 17.86 7.31
C PHE A 44 -6.92 17.97 8.67
N HIS A 45 -8.07 18.63 8.71
CA HIS A 45 -8.89 18.66 9.91
C HIS A 45 -9.52 17.28 10.17
N GLU A 46 -9.96 16.62 9.11
CA GLU A 46 -10.55 15.27 9.15
C GLU A 46 -10.09 14.46 7.94
N ILE A 47 -9.86 13.16 8.14
CA ILE A 47 -9.41 12.24 7.08
C ILE A 47 -10.38 11.07 6.82
N GLY A 48 -11.47 10.96 7.59
CA GLY A 48 -12.49 9.92 7.41
C GLY A 48 -11.90 8.50 7.34
N SER A 49 -12.18 7.79 6.25
CA SER A 49 -11.76 6.40 6.00
C SER A 49 -10.44 6.25 5.24
N ILE A 50 -9.62 7.30 5.17
CA ILE A 50 -8.29 7.21 4.53
C ILE A 50 -7.35 6.36 5.38
N ALA A 51 -6.65 5.43 4.74
CA ALA A 51 -5.70 4.53 5.38
C ALA A 51 -4.36 4.52 4.64
N VAL A 52 -3.33 3.96 5.28
CA VAL A 52 -2.05 3.70 4.59
C VAL A 52 -2.32 2.74 3.42
N GLY A 53 -1.85 3.12 2.24
CA GLY A 53 -2.12 2.43 0.98
C GLY A 53 -3.27 3.02 0.15
N SER A 54 -4.09 3.95 0.70
CA SER A 54 -5.12 4.66 -0.08
C SER A 54 -4.51 5.38 -1.29
N ASP A 55 -5.23 5.39 -2.41
CA ASP A 55 -4.79 6.01 -3.65
C ASP A 55 -4.71 7.54 -3.54
N VAL A 56 -3.65 8.12 -4.10
CA VAL A 56 -3.57 9.56 -4.35
C VAL A 56 -3.74 9.80 -5.84
N ARG A 57 -4.68 10.69 -6.19
CA ARG A 57 -5.10 10.91 -7.58
C ARG A 57 -5.04 12.38 -7.97
N VAL A 58 -4.74 12.63 -9.24
CA VAL A 58 -4.83 13.95 -9.88
C VAL A 58 -5.59 13.81 -11.18
N GLY A 59 -6.66 14.60 -11.35
CA GLY A 59 -7.56 14.46 -12.49
C GLY A 59 -8.18 13.07 -12.64
N GLY A 60 -8.33 12.33 -11.52
CA GLY A 60 -8.83 10.94 -11.52
C GLY A 60 -7.77 9.87 -11.78
N VAL A 61 -6.53 10.25 -12.15
CA VAL A 61 -5.44 9.31 -12.42
C VAL A 61 -4.64 9.04 -11.15
N LYS A 62 -4.40 7.76 -10.81
CA LYS A 62 -3.54 7.34 -9.69
C LYS A 62 -2.09 7.73 -9.94
N ILE A 63 -1.52 8.52 -9.04
CA ILE A 63 -0.14 9.01 -9.10
C ILE A 63 0.73 8.58 -7.91
N GLY A 64 0.12 7.93 -6.91
CA GLY A 64 0.79 7.58 -5.67
C GLY A 64 -0.15 6.93 -4.65
N THR A 65 0.35 6.78 -3.43
CA THR A 65 -0.40 6.22 -2.30
C THR A 65 -0.07 6.94 -1.00
N VAL A 66 -0.98 6.86 -0.02
CA VAL A 66 -0.73 7.31 1.35
C VAL A 66 0.31 6.38 1.98
N SER A 67 1.44 6.94 2.38
CA SER A 67 2.58 6.22 2.95
C SER A 67 2.58 6.20 4.48
N ASN A 68 2.01 7.23 5.12
CA ASN A 68 1.91 7.33 6.57
C ASN A 68 0.77 8.26 6.98
N GLN A 69 0.24 8.04 8.18
CA GLN A 69 -0.69 8.95 8.83
C GLN A 69 -0.33 9.10 10.31
N SER A 70 -0.40 10.32 10.82
CA SER A 70 -0.17 10.60 12.23
C SER A 70 -1.04 11.77 12.69
N LEU A 71 -1.26 11.86 14.00
CA LEU A 71 -1.89 13.03 14.61
C LEU A 71 -0.79 14.01 15.02
N ASP A 72 -0.85 15.25 14.54
CA ASP A 72 0.06 16.30 14.95
C ASP A 72 -0.29 16.75 16.39
N PRO A 73 0.62 16.60 17.37
CA PRO A 73 0.28 16.81 18.79
C PRO A 73 0.07 18.28 19.17
N ASN A 74 0.49 19.23 18.31
CA ASN A 74 0.37 20.66 18.59
C ASN A 74 -0.93 21.23 18.03
N SER A 75 -1.28 20.81 16.81
CA SER A 75 -2.45 21.31 16.09
C SER A 75 -3.65 20.38 16.17
N TYR A 76 -3.46 19.14 16.63
CA TYR A 76 -4.47 18.06 16.62
C TYR A 76 -5.06 17.79 15.22
N MET A 77 -4.33 18.19 14.17
CA MET A 77 -4.67 17.90 12.79
C MET A 77 -4.06 16.58 12.36
N ALA A 78 -4.75 15.86 11.47
CA ALA A 78 -4.22 14.66 10.85
C ALA A 78 -3.13 15.06 9.83
N ALA A 79 -1.91 14.62 10.07
CA ALA A 79 -0.78 14.78 9.16
C ALA A 79 -0.64 13.51 8.29
N LEU A 80 -0.87 13.66 6.99
CA LEU A 80 -0.70 12.59 6.02
C LEU A 80 0.62 12.77 5.27
N GLU A 81 1.31 11.65 5.04
CA GLU A 81 2.46 11.59 4.14
C GLU A 81 2.10 10.76 2.91
N PHE A 82 2.31 11.31 1.73
CA PHE A 82 2.04 10.67 0.44
C PHE A 82 3.34 10.27 -0.22
N SER A 83 3.38 9.11 -0.85
CA SER A 83 4.42 8.76 -1.82
C SER A 83 3.90 9.01 -3.22
N VAL A 84 4.56 9.91 -3.95
CA VAL A 84 4.16 10.32 -5.30
C VAL A 84 5.27 10.00 -6.29
N ASN A 85 4.93 9.48 -7.47
CA ASN A 85 5.89 9.23 -8.53
C ASN A 85 6.54 10.53 -9.05
N ASN A 86 7.87 10.54 -9.21
CA ASN A 86 8.68 11.69 -9.60
C ASN A 86 8.47 12.15 -11.05
N SER A 87 7.68 11.42 -11.86
CA SER A 87 7.26 11.86 -13.20
C SER A 87 6.35 13.09 -13.16
N VAL A 88 5.70 13.36 -12.02
CA VAL A 88 4.82 14.51 -11.82
C VAL A 88 5.42 15.40 -10.74
N LYS A 89 5.56 16.69 -11.02
CA LYS A 89 6.03 17.69 -10.05
C LYS A 89 4.92 18.65 -9.70
N PHE A 90 4.62 18.77 -8.40
CA PHE A 90 3.60 19.70 -7.92
C PHE A 90 4.21 21.05 -7.52
N PRO A 91 3.64 22.18 -7.98
CA PRO A 91 4.01 23.50 -7.51
C PRO A 91 3.61 23.68 -6.03
N LYS A 92 4.23 24.66 -5.36
CA LYS A 92 3.99 24.94 -3.92
C LYS A 92 2.56 25.39 -3.61
N ASP A 93 1.86 25.94 -4.59
CA ASP A 93 0.47 26.44 -4.46
C ASP A 93 -0.58 25.33 -4.69
N SER A 94 -0.13 24.07 -4.80
CA SER A 94 -1.05 22.94 -4.98
C SER A 94 -1.88 22.71 -3.73
N THR A 95 -3.18 22.44 -3.91
CA THR A 95 -4.09 22.05 -2.83
C THR A 95 -4.39 20.57 -2.91
N ALA A 96 -4.50 19.92 -1.75
CA ALA A 96 -4.96 18.54 -1.63
C ALA A 96 -6.35 18.51 -1.00
N SER A 97 -7.22 17.64 -1.48
CA SER A 97 -8.56 17.43 -0.93
C SER A 97 -8.83 15.94 -0.79
N ILE A 98 -9.64 15.60 0.21
CA ILE A 98 -10.12 14.24 0.44
C ILE A 98 -11.51 14.16 -0.15
N VAL A 99 -11.69 13.26 -1.11
CA VAL A 99 -12.98 13.00 -1.75
C VAL A 99 -13.40 11.61 -1.34
N GLY A 100 -14.51 11.52 -0.60
CA GLY A 100 -15.17 10.23 -0.34
C GLY A 100 -15.81 9.69 -1.62
N ASP A 101 -15.97 8.37 -1.68
CA ASP A 101 -16.80 7.73 -2.70
C ASP A 101 -18.28 8.07 -2.50
#